data_AF-A0AAV9X0W9-F1
#
_entry.id   AF-A0AAV9X0W9-F1
#
_cell.length_a   1.000
_cell.length_b   1.000
_cell.length_c   1.000
_cell.angle_alpha   90.00
_cell.angle_beta   90.00
_cell.angle_gamma   90.00
#
_symmetry.space_group_name_H-M   'P 1'
#
loop_
_entity.id
_entity.type
_entity.pdbx_description
1 polymer ?
#
loop_
_entity_poly.entity_id
_entity_poly.type
_entity_poly.pdbx_seq_one_letter_code
_entity_poly.pdbx_strand_id
1 'polypeptide(L)'
;MRYPESLILVATLSATCTTALPVATDVFTVTPSNFSIPVTHNALTVNQNGPNAYNKAIARWKFKKDLPTGKALRNNLVLDHNLAKRVNYDGTVQANPGTADVEYTVPVSIGSPAQSLNLNIDTGSADFWVFSSNQPASQTTGHKVYKPNKSSNYQIKTGSTWSIGYADGS
;
A
#
# COMPACT_ATOMS: atom_id res chain seq x y z
N MET A 1 39.33 50.10 60.06
CA MET A 1 38.67 50.96 59.04
C MET A 1 39.27 50.66 57.67
N ARG A 2 38.49 50.05 56.77
CA ARG A 2 38.61 50.01 55.30
C ARG A 2 37.63 48.93 54.81
N TYR A 3 36.60 49.36 54.07
CA TYR A 3 35.68 48.47 53.35
C TYR A 3 36.39 47.86 52.15
N PRO A 4 36.15 46.60 51.77
CA PRO A 4 36.38 46.15 50.41
C PRO A 4 35.10 46.33 49.59
N GLU A 5 35.24 47.04 48.48
CA GLU A 5 34.19 47.29 47.49
C GLU A 5 33.87 46.03 46.69
N SER A 6 32.59 45.82 46.44
CA SER A 6 32.08 44.76 45.56
C SER A 6 32.12 45.23 44.11
N LEU A 7 32.98 44.59 43.32
CA LEU A 7 33.09 44.78 41.87
C LEU A 7 31.87 44.13 41.17
N ILE A 8 30.95 44.94 40.66
CA ILE A 8 29.83 44.46 39.81
C ILE A 8 30.30 44.51 38.35
N LEU A 9 30.49 43.33 37.75
CA LEU A 9 30.79 43.18 36.33
C LEU A 9 29.48 43.26 35.53
N VAL A 10 29.25 44.37 34.83
CA VAL A 10 28.13 44.53 33.90
C VAL A 10 28.57 44.02 32.53
N ALA A 11 28.10 42.82 32.15
CA ALA A 11 28.28 42.29 30.81
C ALA A 11 27.20 42.88 29.89
N THR A 12 27.58 43.81 29.02
CA THR A 12 26.70 44.34 27.96
C THR A 12 26.63 43.33 26.81
N LEU A 13 25.47 42.69 26.64
CA LEU A 13 25.18 41.83 25.50
C LEU A 13 24.63 42.69 24.36
N SER A 14 25.45 43.02 23.36
CA SER A 14 24.99 43.70 22.15
C SER A 14 24.39 42.69 21.18
N ALA A 15 23.08 42.72 20.98
CA ALA A 15 22.39 41.95 19.95
C ALA A 15 22.48 42.72 18.62
N THR A 16 23.34 42.29 17.70
CA THR A 16 23.35 42.76 16.31
C THR A 16 22.25 42.04 15.54
N CYS A 17 21.18 42.75 15.18
CA CYS A 17 20.14 42.25 14.29
C CYS A 17 20.62 42.38 12.85
N THR A 18 21.16 41.29 12.28
CA THR A 18 21.48 41.23 10.85
C THR A 18 20.22 40.86 10.09
N THR A 19 19.61 41.81 9.38
CA THR A 19 18.49 41.52 8.47
C THR A 19 19.04 40.88 7.20
N ALA A 20 18.77 39.60 6.97
CA ALA A 20 19.06 38.94 5.71
C ALA A 20 18.08 39.45 4.64
N LEU A 21 18.61 40.00 3.53
CA LEU A 21 17.82 40.27 2.33
C LEU A 21 17.55 38.93 1.61
N PRO A 22 16.31 38.62 1.20
CA PRO A 22 16.05 37.42 0.43
C PRO A 22 16.79 37.50 -0.91
N VAL A 23 17.62 36.51 -1.20
CA VAL A 23 18.11 36.23 -2.56
C VAL A 23 16.89 35.93 -3.41
N ALA A 24 16.75 36.64 -4.53
CA ALA A 24 15.77 36.30 -5.55
C ALA A 24 16.09 34.89 -6.06
N THR A 25 15.32 33.90 -5.64
CA THR A 25 15.27 32.60 -6.30
C THR A 25 14.64 32.82 -7.66
N ASP A 26 15.34 32.45 -8.74
CA ASP A 26 14.70 32.31 -10.05
C ASP A 26 13.52 31.36 -9.89
N VAL A 27 12.31 31.93 -9.93
CA VAL A 27 11.08 31.16 -9.97
C VAL A 27 11.07 30.50 -11.34
N PHE A 28 11.59 29.28 -11.42
CA PHE A 28 11.32 28.41 -12.54
C PHE A 28 9.81 28.15 -12.52
N THR A 29 9.06 28.94 -13.28
CA THR A 29 7.67 28.66 -13.61
C THR A 29 7.66 27.31 -14.32
N VAL A 30 7.41 26.24 -13.56
CA VAL A 30 6.98 24.97 -14.12
C VAL A 30 5.63 25.27 -14.78
N THR A 31 5.63 25.57 -16.06
CA THR A 31 4.44 25.42 -16.89
C THR A 31 3.94 23.99 -16.60
N PRO A 32 2.66 23.77 -16.26
CA PRO A 32 2.15 22.41 -16.11
C PRO A 32 2.29 21.69 -17.44
N SER A 33 3.43 21.03 -17.65
CA SER A 33 3.61 20.15 -18.79
C SER A 33 2.79 18.94 -18.43
N ASN A 34 1.66 18.79 -19.09
CA ASN A 34 0.85 17.58 -18.99
C ASN A 34 1.75 16.39 -19.32
N PHE A 35 2.16 15.66 -18.29
CA PHE A 35 2.90 14.43 -18.46
C PHE A 35 1.88 13.34 -18.75
N SER A 36 1.83 12.91 -20.00
CA SER A 36 0.99 11.79 -20.42
C SER A 36 1.91 10.70 -20.93
N ILE A 37 1.86 9.53 -20.29
CA ILE A 37 2.38 8.30 -20.88
C ILE A 37 1.24 7.75 -21.74
N PRO A 38 1.38 7.69 -23.07
CA PRO A 38 0.36 7.10 -23.92
C PRO A 38 0.18 5.63 -23.54
N VAL A 39 -0.97 5.30 -22.95
CA VAL A 39 -1.37 3.92 -22.71
C VAL A 39 -1.69 3.31 -24.07
N THR A 40 -0.79 2.46 -24.56
CA THR A 40 -1.10 1.56 -25.67
C THR A 40 -1.93 0.42 -25.11
N HIS A 41 -3.25 0.55 -25.15
CA HIS A 41 -4.12 -0.59 -24.93
C HIS A 41 -3.81 -1.63 -26.00
N ASN A 42 -3.33 -2.79 -25.57
CA ASN A 42 -3.09 -3.89 -26.47
C ASN A 42 -4.48 -4.36 -26.97
N ALA A 43 -4.88 -3.88 -28.15
CA ALA A 43 -6.18 -4.17 -28.77
C ALA A 43 -6.34 -5.64 -29.20
N LEU A 44 -5.35 -6.48 -28.87
CA LEU A 44 -5.49 -7.91 -28.94
C LEU A 44 -6.44 -8.34 -27.82
N THR A 45 -7.70 -8.58 -28.20
CA THR A 45 -8.68 -9.42 -27.51
C THR A 45 -8.14 -10.84 -27.34
N VAL A 46 -7.00 -10.98 -26.68
CA VAL A 46 -6.57 -12.25 -26.12
C VAL A 46 -6.81 -12.09 -24.64
N ASN A 47 -8.04 -12.43 -24.23
CA ASN A 47 -8.37 -12.76 -22.85
C ASN A 47 -7.14 -13.41 -22.23
N GLN A 48 -6.65 -12.86 -21.12
CA GLN A 48 -5.48 -13.39 -20.44
C GLN A 48 -5.71 -14.88 -20.14
N ASN A 49 -5.19 -15.72 -21.02
CA ASN A 49 -5.38 -17.15 -20.94
C ASN A 49 -4.15 -17.67 -20.20
N GLY A 50 -4.28 -17.74 -18.87
CA GLY A 50 -3.24 -18.24 -17.97
C GLY A 50 -2.55 -19.51 -18.50
N PRO A 51 -3.29 -20.51 -19.01
CA PRO A 51 -2.71 -21.68 -19.66
C PRO A 51 -1.81 -21.37 -20.86
N ASN A 52 -2.21 -20.46 -21.74
CA ASN A 52 -1.39 -20.05 -22.90
C ASN A 52 -0.15 -19.23 -22.47
N ALA A 53 -0.28 -18.39 -21.44
CA ALA A 53 0.84 -17.65 -20.88
C ALA A 53 1.87 -18.59 -20.22
N TYR A 54 1.41 -19.59 -19.49
CA TYR A 54 2.22 -20.65 -18.89
C TYR A 54 3.00 -21.44 -19.96
N ASN A 55 2.33 -21.84 -21.04
CA ASN A 55 2.98 -22.55 -22.15
C ASN A 55 4.07 -21.71 -22.85
N LYS A 56 3.82 -20.40 -23.05
CA LYS A 56 4.84 -19.48 -23.58
C LYS A 56 6.05 -19.36 -22.66
N ALA A 57 5.84 -19.33 -21.35
CA ALA A 57 6.93 -19.28 -20.38
C ALA A 57 7.80 -20.54 -20.44
N ILE A 58 7.20 -21.74 -20.48
CA ILE A 58 7.94 -23.00 -20.61
C ILE A 58 8.79 -23.03 -21.90
N ALA A 59 8.21 -22.62 -23.03
CA ALA A 59 8.92 -22.56 -24.31
C ALA A 59 10.08 -21.55 -24.29
N ARG A 60 9.89 -20.40 -23.65
CA ARG A 60 10.90 -19.34 -23.53
C ARG A 60 12.08 -19.76 -22.65
N TRP A 61 11.81 -20.44 -21.54
CA TRP A 61 12.81 -20.80 -20.54
C TRP A 61 13.38 -22.22 -20.70
N LYS A 62 12.95 -22.94 -21.75
CA LYS A 62 13.46 -24.26 -22.15
C LYS A 62 13.50 -25.30 -21.01
N PHE A 63 12.54 -25.26 -20.10
CA PHE A 63 12.39 -26.29 -19.07
C PHE A 63 12.16 -27.66 -19.74
N LYS A 64 13.17 -28.53 -19.71
CA LYS A 64 13.03 -29.94 -20.13
C LYS A 64 12.59 -30.77 -18.95
N LYS A 65 11.29 -31.04 -18.83
CA LYS A 65 10.78 -32.15 -18.03
C LYS A 65 9.37 -32.49 -18.48
N ASP A 66 8.96 -33.74 -18.32
CA ASP A 66 7.67 -34.32 -18.68
C ASP A 66 6.49 -33.52 -18.13
N LEU A 67 6.13 -32.45 -18.84
CA LEU A 67 5.03 -31.57 -18.48
C LEU A 67 3.76 -32.10 -19.13
N PRO A 68 2.63 -32.16 -18.41
CA PRO A 68 1.39 -32.67 -18.96
C PRO A 68 1.05 -31.90 -20.24
N THR A 69 0.85 -32.61 -21.35
CA THR A 69 0.47 -31.97 -22.61
C THR A 69 -0.80 -31.14 -22.43
N GLY A 70 -1.06 -30.17 -23.31
CA GLY A 70 -2.27 -29.32 -23.21
C GLY A 70 -3.59 -30.09 -23.07
N LYS A 71 -3.65 -31.35 -23.54
CA LYS A 71 -4.79 -32.25 -23.33
C LYS A 71 -4.85 -32.82 -21.90
N ALA A 72 -3.71 -33.19 -21.32
CA ALA A 72 -3.61 -33.61 -19.91
C ALA A 72 -3.85 -32.43 -18.96
N LEU A 73 -3.44 -31.21 -19.30
CA LEU A 73 -3.82 -30.01 -18.54
C LEU A 73 -5.32 -29.74 -18.63
N ARG A 74 -5.93 -29.86 -19.81
CA ARG A 74 -7.39 -29.63 -19.97
C ARG A 74 -8.23 -30.69 -19.26
N ASN A 75 -7.79 -31.95 -19.22
CA ASN A 75 -8.52 -33.03 -18.55
C ASN A 75 -8.21 -33.12 -17.05
N ASN A 76 -6.99 -32.76 -16.61
CA ASN A 76 -6.60 -32.82 -15.19
C ASN A 76 -6.72 -31.48 -14.43
N LEU A 77 -6.83 -30.31 -15.09
CA LEU A 77 -7.26 -29.08 -14.40
C LEU A 77 -8.76 -29.10 -14.08
N VAL A 78 -9.54 -29.93 -14.77
CA VAL A 78 -11.01 -30.02 -14.59
C VAL A 78 -11.40 -30.97 -13.45
N LEU A 79 -10.48 -31.75 -12.87
CA LEU A 79 -10.82 -32.77 -11.85
C LEU A 79 -10.05 -32.66 -10.54
N ASP A 80 -9.64 -31.45 -10.16
CA ASP A 80 -9.49 -31.16 -8.74
C ASP A 80 -10.62 -30.20 -8.37
N HIS A 81 -11.65 -30.69 -7.68
CA HIS A 81 -12.79 -29.88 -7.20
C HIS A 81 -12.30 -28.62 -6.45
N ASN A 82 -11.08 -28.64 -5.92
CA ASN A 82 -10.43 -27.51 -5.28
C ASN A 82 -9.86 -26.45 -6.27
N LEU A 83 -9.43 -26.84 -7.47
CA LEU A 83 -9.01 -25.91 -8.52
C LEU A 83 -10.19 -25.39 -9.34
N ALA A 84 -11.19 -26.23 -9.63
CA ALA A 84 -12.40 -25.81 -10.33
C ALA A 84 -13.15 -24.70 -9.56
N LYS A 85 -13.06 -24.70 -8.23
CA LYS A 85 -13.58 -23.63 -7.36
C LYS A 85 -12.93 -22.27 -7.62
N ARG A 86 -11.71 -22.20 -8.18
CA ARG A 86 -11.01 -20.96 -8.54
C ARG A 86 -11.29 -20.46 -9.96
N VAL A 87 -11.96 -21.25 -10.81
CA VAL A 87 -12.19 -20.91 -12.23
C VAL A 87 -13.35 -19.90 -12.41
N ASN A 88 -14.18 -19.69 -11.39
CA ASN A 88 -15.36 -18.81 -11.44
C ASN A 88 -15.29 -17.63 -10.42
N TYR A 89 -14.09 -17.18 -10.04
CA TYR A 89 -13.90 -16.06 -9.10
C TYR A 89 -13.19 -14.88 -9.76
N ASP A 90 -13.64 -14.48 -10.96
CA ASP A 90 -13.28 -13.17 -11.46
C ASP A 90 -14.02 -12.12 -10.62
N GLY A 91 -13.27 -11.32 -9.88
CA GLY A 91 -13.79 -10.24 -9.06
C GLY A 91 -13.31 -8.91 -9.62
N THR A 92 -14.23 -7.99 -9.86
CA THR A 92 -13.92 -6.61 -10.24
C THR A 92 -14.32 -5.70 -9.09
N VAL A 93 -13.44 -4.79 -8.70
CA VAL A 93 -13.72 -3.75 -7.72
C VAL A 93 -13.17 -2.42 -8.23
N GLN A 94 -13.92 -1.34 -8.00
CA GLN A 94 -13.48 0.00 -8.34
C GLN A 94 -12.45 0.47 -7.30
N ALA A 95 -11.29 0.92 -7.78
CA ALA A 95 -10.32 1.65 -6.99
C ALA A 95 -10.68 3.14 -6.99
N ASN A 96 -10.81 3.73 -5.80
CA ASN A 96 -11.18 5.12 -5.61
C ASN A 96 -9.93 5.93 -5.26
N PRO A 97 -9.60 6.99 -6.02
CA PRO A 97 -8.44 7.82 -5.71
C PRO A 97 -8.64 8.61 -4.41
N GLY A 98 -7.55 8.71 -3.64
CA GLY A 98 -7.41 9.67 -2.56
C GLY A 98 -7.13 11.09 -3.08
N THR A 99 -6.85 12.03 -2.17
CA THR A 99 -6.49 13.40 -2.56
C THR A 99 -5.19 13.41 -3.35
N ALA A 100 -5.20 14.06 -4.52
CA ALA A 100 -4.03 14.17 -5.40
C ALA A 100 -3.45 12.80 -5.84
N ASP A 101 -4.28 11.76 -5.89
CA ASP A 101 -3.91 10.41 -6.36
C ASP A 101 -2.72 9.78 -5.59
N VAL A 102 -2.49 10.22 -4.34
CA VAL A 102 -1.40 9.70 -3.49
C VAL A 102 -1.64 8.26 -3.03
N GLU A 103 -2.89 7.81 -3.04
CA GLU A 103 -3.29 6.44 -2.77
C GLU A 103 -4.60 6.10 -3.48
N TYR A 104 -4.88 4.80 -3.63
CA TYR A 104 -6.14 4.31 -4.18
C TYR A 104 -6.73 3.27 -3.24
N THR A 105 -7.99 3.46 -2.85
CA THR A 105 -8.66 2.55 -1.92
C THR A 105 -9.75 1.74 -2.60
N VAL A 106 -9.85 0.47 -2.22
CA VAL A 106 -10.91 -0.44 -2.66
C VAL A 106 -11.76 -0.87 -1.46
N PRO A 107 -13.09 -0.98 -1.59
CA PRO A 107 -13.93 -1.55 -0.55
C PRO A 107 -13.70 -3.06 -0.44
N VAL A 108 -13.34 -3.53 0.75
CA VAL A 108 -13.14 -4.94 1.09
C VAL A 108 -14.06 -5.33 2.25
N SER A 109 -14.78 -6.44 2.07
CA SER A 109 -15.68 -6.99 3.09
C SER A 109 -14.95 -8.03 3.93
N ILE A 110 -14.87 -7.81 5.25
CA ILE A 110 -14.17 -8.68 6.19
C ILE A 110 -15.16 -9.20 7.24
N GLY A 111 -15.10 -10.50 7.52
CA GLY A 111 -15.87 -11.12 8.60
C GLY A 111 -17.31 -11.51 8.22
N SER A 112 -18.09 -11.91 9.24
CA SER A 112 -19.49 -12.33 9.11
C SER A 112 -20.29 -11.89 10.34
N PRO A 113 -21.29 -10.99 10.23
CA PRO A 113 -21.67 -10.26 9.03
C PRO A 113 -20.52 -9.42 8.48
N ALA A 114 -20.54 -9.19 7.16
CA ALA A 114 -19.49 -8.47 6.47
C ALA A 114 -19.33 -7.04 7.02
N GLN A 115 -18.10 -6.67 7.36
CA GLN A 115 -17.70 -5.31 7.71
C GLN A 115 -16.91 -4.75 6.53
N SER A 116 -17.42 -3.70 5.88
CA SER A 116 -16.76 -3.09 4.72
C SER A 116 -15.78 -2.02 5.16
N LEU A 117 -14.52 -2.18 4.77
CA LEU A 117 -13.42 -1.23 4.98
C LEU A 117 -12.85 -0.80 3.64
N ASN A 118 -12.31 0.41 3.56
CA ASN A 118 -11.57 0.88 2.39
C ASN A 118 -10.09 0.57 2.62
N LEU A 119 -9.46 -0.21 1.74
CA LEU A 119 -8.07 -0.62 1.87
C LEU A 119 -7.24 -0.15 0.69
N ASN A 120 -6.01 0.28 0.95
CA ASN A 120 -5.01 0.50 -0.07
C ASN A 120 -4.38 -0.85 -0.45
N ILE A 121 -4.45 -1.21 -1.74
CA ILE A 121 -3.87 -2.46 -2.24
C ILE A 121 -2.42 -2.19 -2.65
N ASP A 122 -1.52 -2.53 -1.74
CA ASP A 122 -0.09 -2.32 -1.91
C ASP A 122 0.61 -3.57 -2.45
N THR A 123 1.16 -3.48 -3.66
CA THR A 123 1.96 -4.56 -4.26
C THR A 123 3.42 -4.54 -3.82
N GLY A 124 3.84 -3.51 -3.07
CA GLY A 124 5.16 -3.36 -2.47
C GLY A 124 5.33 -4.07 -1.12
N SER A 125 4.25 -4.59 -0.53
CA SER A 125 4.26 -5.35 0.73
C SER A 125 3.48 -6.66 0.62
N ALA A 126 3.55 -7.50 1.66
CA ALA A 126 2.94 -8.83 1.67
C ALA A 126 2.02 -9.07 2.88
N ASP A 127 1.79 -8.06 3.70
CA ASP A 127 0.93 -8.12 4.89
C ASP A 127 -0.45 -7.53 4.57
N PHE A 128 -1.50 -8.22 4.99
CA PHE A 128 -2.85 -7.68 5.00
C PHE A 128 -3.19 -7.21 6.42
N TRP A 129 -3.25 -5.90 6.62
CA TRP A 129 -3.61 -5.30 7.90
C TRP A 129 -4.74 -4.29 7.75
N VAL A 130 -5.50 -4.10 8.83
CA VAL A 130 -6.62 -3.16 8.90
C VAL A 130 -6.63 -2.42 10.23
N PHE A 131 -7.20 -1.22 10.25
CA PHE A 131 -7.53 -0.56 11.51
C PHE A 131 -8.55 -1.40 12.28
N SER A 132 -8.38 -1.50 13.61
CA SER A 132 -9.19 -2.36 14.46
C SER A 132 -9.63 -1.65 15.75
N SER A 133 -10.75 -2.09 16.32
CA SER A 133 -11.16 -1.72 17.68
C SER A 133 -10.19 -2.17 18.78
N ASN A 134 -9.16 -2.94 18.44
CA ASN A 134 -8.11 -3.34 19.38
C ASN A 134 -6.98 -2.29 19.49
N GLN A 135 -6.95 -1.27 18.62
CA GLN A 135 -6.00 -0.17 18.69
C GLN A 135 -6.50 0.96 19.60
N PRO A 136 -5.61 1.81 20.14
CA PRO A 136 -5.99 3.03 20.83
C PRO A 136 -6.86 3.94 19.95
N ALA A 137 -7.92 4.53 20.53
CA ALA A 137 -8.87 5.38 19.78
C ALA A 137 -8.21 6.61 19.12
N SER A 138 -7.13 7.12 19.73
CA SER A 138 -6.33 8.22 19.18
C SER A 138 -5.66 7.87 17.84
N GLN A 139 -5.37 6.59 17.60
CA GLN A 139 -4.74 6.11 16.35
C GLN A 139 -5.77 5.75 15.27
N THR A 140 -7.05 5.60 15.64
CA THR A 140 -8.12 5.21 14.70
C THR A 140 -9.06 6.36 14.33
N THR A 141 -8.74 7.58 14.76
CA THR A 141 -9.61 8.74 14.51
C THR A 141 -9.75 8.98 13.01
N GLY A 142 -10.98 9.17 12.54
CA GLY A 142 -11.30 9.36 11.11
C GLY A 142 -11.35 8.07 10.28
N HIS A 143 -11.09 6.90 10.85
CA HIS A 143 -11.02 5.63 10.11
C HIS A 143 -12.24 4.74 10.39
N LYS A 144 -12.67 3.98 9.37
CA LYS A 144 -13.51 2.80 9.61
C LYS A 144 -12.64 1.70 10.20
N VAL A 145 -13.09 1.10 11.29
CA VAL A 145 -12.34 0.06 12.00
C VAL A 145 -13.04 -1.28 11.94
N TYR A 146 -12.28 -2.35 11.76
CA TYR A 146 -12.73 -3.71 11.91
C TYR A 146 -12.99 -4.02 13.39
N LYS A 147 -14.15 -4.60 13.69
CA LYS A 147 -14.57 -4.99 15.04
C LYS A 147 -14.59 -6.51 15.13
N PRO A 148 -13.52 -7.17 15.59
CA PRO A 148 -13.43 -8.63 15.64
C PRO A 148 -14.59 -9.27 16.42
N ASN A 149 -14.98 -8.65 17.55
CA ASN A 149 -16.09 -9.11 18.39
C ASN A 149 -17.48 -9.04 17.73
N LYS A 150 -17.62 -8.36 16.59
CA LYS A 150 -18.85 -8.29 15.79
C LYS A 150 -18.86 -9.27 14.62
N SER A 151 -17.86 -10.14 14.53
CA SER A 151 -17.70 -11.11 13.45
C SER A 151 -17.78 -12.53 14.01
N SER A 152 -18.83 -13.28 13.68
CA SER A 152 -19.07 -14.66 14.13
C SER A 152 -18.03 -15.66 13.65
N ASN A 153 -17.33 -15.36 12.55
CA ASN A 153 -16.26 -16.19 12.01
C ASN A 153 -14.85 -15.66 12.36
N TYR A 154 -14.73 -14.64 13.21
CA TYR A 154 -13.43 -14.22 13.69
C TYR A 154 -12.84 -15.27 14.64
N GLN A 155 -11.58 -15.62 14.41
CA GLN A 155 -10.82 -16.48 15.30
C GLN A 155 -9.48 -15.82 15.58
N ILE A 156 -9.17 -15.62 16.87
CA ILE A 156 -7.87 -15.14 17.28
C ILE A 156 -6.81 -16.20 16.96
N LYS A 157 -5.71 -15.77 16.34
CA LYS A 157 -4.54 -16.62 16.13
C LYS A 157 -3.58 -16.44 17.31
N THR A 158 -3.80 -17.22 18.37
CA THR A 158 -2.98 -17.16 19.59
C THR A 158 -1.50 -17.36 19.28
N GLY A 159 -0.65 -16.50 19.82
CA GLY A 159 0.80 -16.53 19.62
C GLY A 159 1.29 -15.87 18.33
N SER A 160 0.39 -15.33 17.49
CA SER A 160 0.78 -14.59 16.29
C SER A 160 0.79 -13.08 16.54
N THR A 161 1.88 -12.44 16.12
CA THR A 161 2.10 -11.00 16.14
C THR A 161 2.69 -10.57 14.81
N TRP A 162 2.53 -9.30 14.45
CA TRP A 162 3.12 -8.72 13.25
C TRP A 162 3.66 -7.32 13.57
N SER A 163 4.63 -6.87 12.78
CA SER A 163 5.21 -5.54 12.81
C SER A 163 5.75 -5.26 11.41
N ILE A 164 5.49 -4.08 10.88
CA ILE A 164 5.95 -3.65 9.55
C ILE A 164 6.56 -2.26 9.67
N GLY A 165 7.47 -1.93 8.75
CA GLY A 165 7.92 -0.57 8.51
C GLY A 165 8.01 -0.34 7.00
N TYR A 166 7.48 0.77 6.53
CA TYR A 166 7.47 1.15 5.11
C TYR A 166 8.66 2.05 4.77
N ALA A 167 8.93 2.19 3.47
CA ALA A 167 10.09 2.94 2.97
C ALA A 167 10.00 4.46 3.25
N ASP A 168 8.79 4.99 3.48
CA ASP A 168 8.56 6.38 3.89
C ASP A 168 8.77 6.60 5.40
N GLY A 169 9.08 5.53 6.15
CA GLY A 169 9.34 5.57 7.58
C GLY A 169 8.10 5.34 8.47
N SER A 170 6.94 5.01 7.88
CA SER A 170 5.74 4.59 8.62
C SER A 170 5.79 3.16 9.14
#